data_AF-A0A8B4S8U2-F1
#
_entry.id   AF-A0A8B4S8U2-F1
#
_cell.length_a   1.000
_cell.length_b   1.000
_cell.length_c   1.000
_cell.angle_alpha   90.00
_cell.angle_beta   90.00
_cell.angle_gamma   90.00
#
_symmetry.space_group_name_H-M   'P 1'
#
loop_
_entity.id
_entity.type
_entity.pdbx_description
1 polymer ?
#
loop_
_entity_poly.entity_id
_entity_poly.type
_entity_poly.pdbx_seq_one_letter_code
_entity_poly.pdbx_strand_id
1 'polypeptide(L)'
;MKWARKNSATGRPSAQASAEMIPSRRLQAALQPGQPAPTAAALEKLAHALRDEGMSQAALYRLFQAEHARSDLDELRLEALAETMDLVWGGGWAKGHALFEQELSQARLDSE
;
A
#
# COMPACT_ATOMS: atom_id res chain seq x y z
N MET A 1 19.39 -38.85 34.05
CA MET A 1 19.53 -37.71 33.12
C MET A 1 18.17 -37.02 33.02
N LYS A 2 18.06 -35.79 33.52
CA LYS A 2 16.80 -35.03 33.61
C LYS A 2 16.49 -34.34 32.27
N TRP A 3 15.25 -34.48 31.82
CA TRP A 3 14.65 -33.64 30.78
C TRP A 3 14.60 -32.17 31.21
N ALA A 4 14.87 -31.25 30.27
CA ALA A 4 14.36 -29.89 30.31
C ALA A 4 14.16 -29.38 28.88
N ARG A 5 12.88 -29.34 28.46
CA ARG A 5 12.42 -28.55 27.31
C ARG A 5 12.66 -27.07 27.62
N LYS A 6 13.14 -26.30 26.63
CA LYS A 6 12.80 -24.88 26.53
C LYS A 6 12.45 -24.56 25.07
N ASN A 7 11.17 -24.26 24.91
CA ASN A 7 10.46 -23.83 23.72
C ASN A 7 11.29 -22.87 22.87
N SER A 8 11.66 -23.30 21.66
CA SER A 8 11.95 -22.38 20.57
C SER A 8 10.61 -21.81 20.12
N ALA A 9 10.29 -20.60 20.61
CA ALA A 9 9.27 -19.76 20.04
C ALA A 9 9.70 -19.40 18.61
N THR A 10 9.45 -20.32 17.70
CA THR A 10 9.49 -20.06 16.26
C THR A 10 8.22 -19.27 16.00
N GLY A 11 8.29 -17.95 16.18
CA GLY A 11 7.27 -17.05 15.70
C GLY A 11 7.10 -17.33 14.22
N ARG A 12 5.99 -17.99 13.85
CA ARG A 12 5.51 -18.07 12.49
C ARG A 12 5.68 -16.66 11.88
N PRO A 13 6.35 -16.47 10.73
CA PRO A 13 6.00 -15.32 9.92
C PRO A 13 4.51 -15.50 9.62
N SER A 14 3.71 -14.65 10.23
CA SER A 14 2.26 -14.67 10.21
C SER A 14 1.77 -14.80 8.76
N ALA A 15 0.74 -15.60 8.51
CA ALA A 15 0.09 -15.70 7.21
C ALA A 15 -0.33 -14.33 6.62
N GLN A 16 -0.41 -13.29 7.46
CA GLN A 16 -0.56 -11.88 7.09
C GLN A 16 0.60 -11.34 6.23
N ALA A 17 1.85 -11.70 6.51
CA ALA A 17 3.01 -11.25 5.71
C ALA A 17 2.97 -11.82 4.28
N SER A 18 2.43 -13.02 4.07
CA SER A 18 2.27 -13.60 2.73
C SER A 18 1.11 -12.99 1.95
N ALA A 19 0.07 -12.48 2.63
CA ALA A 19 -1.04 -11.76 1.99
C ALA A 19 -0.62 -10.34 1.57
N GLU A 20 0.12 -9.62 2.42
CA GLU A 20 0.71 -8.31 2.10
C GLU A 20 1.77 -8.38 0.98
N MET A 21 2.45 -9.52 0.83
CA MET A 21 3.42 -9.73 -0.25
C MET A 21 2.81 -9.74 -1.67
N ILE A 22 1.49 -9.88 -1.84
CA ILE A 22 0.86 -9.83 -3.17
C ILE A 22 0.59 -8.38 -3.62
N PRO A 23 -0.06 -7.50 -2.81
CA PRO A 23 -0.25 -6.09 -3.13
C PRO A 23 1.06 -5.32 -3.31
N SER A 24 2.02 -5.47 -2.38
CA SER A 24 3.29 -4.75 -2.46
C SER A 24 4.09 -5.13 -3.69
N ARG A 25 4.11 -6.42 -4.05
CA ARG A 25 4.81 -6.88 -5.25
C ARG A 25 4.15 -6.39 -6.54
N ARG A 26 2.82 -6.28 -6.58
CA ARG A 26 2.09 -5.73 -7.74
C ARG A 26 2.39 -4.24 -7.91
N LEU A 27 2.41 -3.48 -6.81
CA LEU A 27 2.78 -2.06 -6.84
C LEU A 27 4.25 -1.88 -7.25
N GLN A 28 5.17 -2.65 -6.68
CA GLN A 28 6.59 -2.64 -7.05
C GLN A 28 6.82 -2.99 -8.52
N ALA A 29 6.06 -3.94 -9.08
CA ALA A 29 6.12 -4.29 -10.50
C ALA A 29 5.65 -3.12 -11.38
N ALA A 30 4.59 -2.41 -10.98
CA ALA A 30 4.14 -1.20 -11.68
C ALA A 30 5.18 -0.07 -11.60
N LEU A 31 5.94 -0.01 -10.50
CA LEU A 31 6.97 0.99 -10.25
C LEU A 31 8.37 0.59 -10.74
N GLN A 32 8.52 -0.54 -11.43
CA GLN A 32 9.82 -1.10 -11.77
C GLN A 32 10.71 -0.09 -12.55
N PRO A 33 11.91 0.23 -12.03
CA PRO A 33 12.86 1.08 -12.74
C PRO A 33 13.27 0.48 -14.10
N GLY A 34 13.44 1.32 -15.11
CA GLY A 34 13.79 0.88 -16.47
C GLY A 34 12.62 0.47 -17.35
N GLN A 35 11.38 0.51 -16.83
CA GLN A 35 10.17 0.59 -17.65
C GLN A 35 9.73 2.05 -17.82
N PRO A 36 8.86 2.36 -18.78
CA PRO A 36 8.16 3.64 -18.79
C PRO A 36 7.50 3.92 -17.44
N ALA A 37 7.52 5.17 -16.97
CA ALA A 37 6.81 5.55 -15.76
C ALA A 37 5.31 5.20 -15.90
N PRO A 38 4.69 4.55 -14.90
CA PRO A 38 3.26 4.29 -14.93
C PRO A 38 2.54 5.62 -14.95
N THR A 39 1.47 5.69 -15.73
CA THR A 39 0.54 6.82 -15.64
C THR A 39 -0.22 6.76 -14.32
N ALA A 40 -0.63 7.90 -13.79
CA ALA A 40 -1.49 7.96 -12.61
C ALA A 40 -2.74 7.07 -12.75
N ALA A 41 -3.37 7.06 -13.93
CA ALA A 41 -4.51 6.18 -14.23
C ALA A 41 -4.21 4.68 -14.11
N ALA A 42 -2.96 4.24 -14.33
CA ALA A 42 -2.58 2.84 -14.15
C ALA A 42 -2.46 2.48 -12.66
N LEU A 43 -1.90 3.39 -11.85
CA LEU A 43 -1.81 3.23 -10.40
C LEU A 43 -3.19 3.34 -9.73
N GLU A 44 -4.06 4.22 -10.21
CA GLU A 44 -5.46 4.33 -9.79
C GLU A 44 -6.22 3.03 -10.04
N LYS A 45 -6.08 2.42 -11.22
CA LYS A 45 -6.69 1.10 -11.51
C LYS A 45 -6.17 0.01 -10.57
N LEU A 46 -4.88 0.04 -10.24
CA LEU A 46 -4.31 -0.89 -9.27
C LEU A 46 -4.89 -0.65 -7.87
N ALA A 47 -5.00 0.61 -7.45
CA ALA A 47 -5.62 0.98 -6.17
C ALA A 47 -7.08 0.51 -6.08
N HIS A 48 -7.87 0.70 -7.15
CA HIS A 48 -9.23 0.16 -7.25
C HIS A 48 -9.27 -1.36 -7.13
N ALA A 49 -8.41 -2.08 -7.85
CA ALA A 49 -8.36 -3.54 -7.77
C ALA A 49 -8.03 -4.01 -6.35
N LEU A 50 -7.06 -3.39 -5.68
CA LEU A 50 -6.70 -3.74 -4.30
C LEU A 50 -7.83 -3.43 -3.31
N ARG A 51 -8.56 -2.32 -3.49
CA ARG A 51 -9.77 -2.01 -2.73
C ARG A 51 -10.86 -3.08 -2.94
N ASP A 52 -11.12 -3.44 -4.19
CA ASP A 52 -12.15 -4.44 -4.55
C ASP A 52 -11.78 -5.84 -4.04
N GLU A 53 -10.49 -6.13 -3.92
CA GLU A 53 -9.94 -7.33 -3.27
C GLU A 53 -10.06 -7.30 -1.73
N GLY A 54 -10.55 -6.19 -1.15
CA GLY A 54 -10.88 -6.06 0.27
C GLY A 54 -9.82 -5.32 1.10
N MET A 55 -8.84 -4.66 0.48
CA MET A 55 -7.87 -3.85 1.22
C MET A 55 -8.53 -2.61 1.83
N SER A 56 -8.27 -2.35 3.12
CA SER A 56 -8.79 -1.15 3.80
C SER A 56 -8.13 0.11 3.25
N GLN A 57 -8.80 1.25 3.45
CA GLN A 57 -8.29 2.56 3.04
C GLN A 57 -6.93 2.88 3.68
N ALA A 58 -6.75 2.60 4.99
CA ALA A 58 -5.49 2.89 5.66
C ALA A 58 -4.37 1.93 5.23
N ALA A 59 -4.67 0.64 5.03
CA ALA A 59 -3.71 -0.33 4.50
C ALA A 59 -3.25 0.05 3.09
N LEU A 60 -4.19 0.47 2.22
CA LEU A 60 -3.88 0.93 0.88
C LEU A 60 -3.03 2.21 0.91
N TYR A 61 -3.38 3.18 1.76
CA TYR A 61 -2.60 4.41 1.90
C TYR A 61 -1.17 4.14 2.38
N ARG A 62 -0.99 3.29 3.40
CA ARG A 62 0.32 2.89 3.91
C ARG A 62 1.17 2.18 2.85
N LEU A 63 0.54 1.34 2.03
CA LEU A 63 1.21 0.64 0.94
C LEU A 63 1.82 1.63 -0.06
N PHE A 64 1.03 2.60 -0.52
CA PHE A 64 1.49 3.61 -1.47
C PHE A 64 2.50 4.57 -0.83
N GLN A 65 2.29 4.94 0.44
CA GLN A 65 3.23 5.77 1.20
C GLN A 65 4.60 5.11 1.35
N ALA A 66 4.64 3.80 1.62
CA ALA A 66 5.90 3.05 1.76
C ALA A 66 6.72 3.06 0.46
N GLU A 67 6.05 2.93 -0.69
CA GLU A 67 6.70 3.02 -2.00
C GLU A 67 7.09 4.46 -2.36
N HIS A 68 6.27 5.46 -1.99
CA HIS A 68 6.60 6.89 -2.19
C HIS A 68 7.81 7.34 -1.36
N ALA A 69 8.05 6.71 -0.20
CA ALA A 69 9.22 7.00 0.63
C ALA A 69 10.55 6.45 0.05
N ARG A 70 10.50 5.69 -1.04
CA ARG A 70 11.69 5.12 -1.68
C ARG A 70 12.48 6.18 -2.44
N SER A 71 13.79 6.18 -2.24
CA SER A 71 14.69 7.16 -2.87
C SER A 71 15.13 6.79 -4.29
N ASP A 72 14.76 5.61 -4.80
CA ASP A 72 15.17 5.10 -6.12
C ASP A 72 14.14 5.34 -7.23
N LEU A 73 13.03 6.00 -6.91
CA LEU A 73 12.01 6.38 -7.88
C LEU A 73 12.30 7.76 -8.50
N ASP A 74 12.03 7.87 -9.80
CA ASP A 74 12.06 9.16 -10.50
C ASP A 74 10.86 10.05 -10.13
N GLU A 75 10.96 11.34 -10.47
CA GLU A 75 9.94 12.35 -10.16
C GLU A 75 8.55 11.98 -10.71
N LEU A 76 8.48 11.43 -11.91
CA LEU A 76 7.20 11.04 -12.55
C LEU A 76 6.51 9.90 -11.78
N ARG A 77 7.29 8.94 -11.27
CA ARG A 77 6.78 7.85 -10.44
C ARG A 77 6.30 8.35 -9.09
N LEU A 78 7.04 9.28 -8.48
CA LEU A 78 6.65 9.91 -7.22
C LEU A 78 5.37 10.74 -7.38
N GLU A 79 5.25 11.51 -8.46
CA GLU A 79 4.05 12.28 -8.78
C GLU A 79 2.83 11.35 -8.97
N ALA A 80 2.96 10.30 -9.77
CA ALA A 80 1.88 9.33 -9.97
C ALA A 80 1.45 8.62 -8.66
N LEU A 81 2.41 8.35 -7.76
CA LEU A 81 2.14 7.82 -6.43
C LEU A 81 1.39 8.84 -5.56
N ALA A 82 1.85 10.09 -5.53
CA ALA A 82 1.23 11.17 -4.76
C ALA A 82 -0.22 11.41 -5.22
N GLU A 83 -0.48 11.48 -6.52
CA GLU A 83 -1.84 11.60 -7.07
C GLU A 83 -2.73 10.43 -6.62
N THR A 84 -2.21 9.20 -6.65
CA THR A 84 -2.98 8.04 -6.19
C THR A 84 -3.23 8.09 -4.67
N MET A 85 -2.25 8.55 -3.89
CA MET A 85 -2.40 8.74 -2.44
C MET A 85 -3.47 9.78 -2.12
N ASP A 86 -3.60 10.86 -2.91
CA ASP A 86 -4.66 11.86 -2.74
C ASP A 86 -6.05 11.28 -3.00
N LEU A 87 -6.19 10.39 -4.00
CA LEU A 87 -7.44 9.66 -4.25
C LEU A 87 -7.80 8.71 -3.11
N VAL A 88 -6.80 8.02 -2.54
CA VAL A 88 -6.99 7.11 -1.41
C VAL A 88 -7.31 7.87 -0.12
N TRP A 89 -6.63 8.98 0.13
CA TRP A 89 -6.91 9.85 1.28
C TRP A 89 -8.36 10.33 1.19
N GLY A 90 -8.79 10.83 0.04
CA GLY A 90 -10.14 11.35 -0.14
C GLY A 90 -10.32 12.69 0.61
N GLY A 91 -11.11 13.60 0.05
CA GLY A 91 -11.25 14.96 0.59
C GLY A 91 -11.46 15.97 -0.53
N GLY A 92 -11.34 17.27 -0.22
CA GLY A 92 -11.60 18.36 -1.17
C GLY A 92 -10.77 18.29 -2.47
N TRP A 93 -9.61 17.65 -2.41
CA TRP A 93 -8.69 17.46 -3.54
C TRP A 93 -9.17 16.39 -4.53
N ALA A 94 -9.87 15.35 -4.06
CA ALA A 94 -10.35 14.28 -4.91
C ALA A 94 -11.65 14.64 -5.67
N LYS A 95 -12.32 15.78 -5.38
CA LYS A 95 -13.52 16.30 -6.09
C LYS A 95 -14.60 15.25 -6.47
N GLY A 96 -14.82 14.24 -5.63
CA GLY A 96 -15.79 13.16 -5.90
C GLY A 96 -15.22 11.95 -6.67
N HIS A 97 -13.93 11.97 -7.00
CA HIS A 97 -13.16 10.85 -7.53
C HIS A 97 -12.41 10.07 -6.43
N ALA A 98 -12.73 10.33 -5.16
CA ALA A 98 -12.09 9.62 -4.05
C ALA A 98 -12.31 8.10 -4.19
N LEU A 99 -11.26 7.33 -3.88
CA LEU A 99 -11.31 5.88 -3.98
C LEU A 99 -12.25 5.27 -2.92
N PHE A 100 -12.47 5.97 -1.81
CA PHE A 100 -13.37 5.59 -0.73
C PHE A 100 -14.36 6.72 -0.44
N GLU A 101 -15.55 6.35 0.06
CA GLU A 101 -16.62 7.31 0.35
C GLU A 101 -16.27 8.28 1.48
N GLN A 102 -15.43 7.84 2.43
CA GLN A 102 -15.02 8.63 3.58
C GLN A 102 -13.59 9.14 3.36
N GLU A 103 -13.36 10.39 3.75
CA GLU A 103 -12.01 10.93 3.88
C GLU A 103 -11.24 10.18 4.98
N LEU A 104 -10.01 9.82 4.67
CA LEU A 104 -9.06 9.23 5.59
C LEU A 104 -8.66 10.29 6.60
N SER A 105 -8.73 9.95 7.87
CA SER A 105 -8.23 10.79 8.94
C SER A 105 -6.94 10.21 9.51
N GLN A 106 -6.08 11.09 10.03
CA GLN A 106 -4.87 10.66 10.72
C GLN A 106 -5.19 9.67 11.87
N ALA A 107 -6.28 9.90 12.61
CA ALA A 107 -6.71 9.01 13.68
C ALA A 107 -7.06 7.59 13.19
N ARG A 108 -7.67 7.45 12.01
CA ARG A 108 -7.93 6.14 11.39
C ARG A 108 -6.63 5.51 10.91
N LEU A 109 -5.74 6.32 10.34
CA LEU A 109 -4.42 5.86 9.90
C LEU A 109 -3.56 5.39 11.07
N ASP A 110 -3.72 5.92 12.28
CA ASP A 110 -2.96 5.49 13.46
C ASP A 110 -3.62 4.32 14.21
N SER A 111 -4.92 4.06 13.99
CA SER A 111 -5.69 3.06 14.73
C SER A 111 -5.78 1.68 14.07
N GLU A 112 -5.61 1.57 12.75
CA GLU A 112 -5.54 0.28 12.02
C GLU A 112 -4.15 -0.35 12.12
#